data_AF-A0A0J9WA15-F1
#
_entry.id   AF-A0A0J9WA15-F1
#
_cell.length_a   1.000
_cell.length_b   1.000
_cell.length_c   1.000
_cell.angle_alpha   90.00
_cell.angle_beta   90.00
_cell.angle_gamma   90.00
#
_symmetry.space_group_name_H-M   'P 1'
#
loop_
_entity.id
_entity.type
_entity.pdbx_description
1 polymer ?
#
loop_
_entity_poly.entity_id
_entity_poly.type
_entity_poly.pdbx_seq_one_letter_code
_entity_poly.pdbx_strand_id
1 'polypeptide(L)'
;MGPRQMAIQRSARLNTANLGERFWNIIRENWYLGFTSFGGPPVHFKIFHDKFVAKLSWIDKQMYQELFSVCQAFSGPGSTKMHYCINLLHDGFLPALFGFLLWSLPGALGMYGLSIGVSNIGESLPRAVYALLSGLNAATVGIIVLAAVQLSEKAITDNMTRILVFLGASAGMMYNALWYFPLLMFLAGVATVIYDFRWLHGPIKVITVSFQKKAKHSQNTSEEGVEMQTQQQATASNGHEEYNAGAGPSSRGKDGERSSQRIDENGSLPLTEQEASTTEDQSRIVPQERRLNISWKFGVLLIVLFLLSFIVVMVLRGTLPHKSRLYNLFANMYLAGTIIFGGGPVVIPLLREYVVAENWVSPRDFLIGLALIQAFPGPNFNFAVYLGSLTAINGRYNSAAGAILGFLGIFIPGLLTVHGTMGVWSAIRGWRWVKSSLRGVNAAAVGLIYTAVYRLWQIGHIDEGFQQGTSLAVDPWWVVVTATSYVGGYWFRVSPPVAIGTGAVMGLIWYGVVSD
;
A
#
# COMPACT_ATOMS: atom_id res chain seq x y z
N MET A 1 24.86 26.26 5.34
CA MET A 1 24.20 24.95 5.56
C MET A 1 23.08 24.79 4.55
N GLY A 2 22.95 23.60 3.94
CA GLY A 2 21.83 23.32 3.03
C GLY A 2 20.49 23.19 3.78
N PRO A 3 19.34 23.40 3.12
CA PRO A 3 18.00 23.30 3.73
C PRO A 3 17.77 21.97 4.46
N ARG A 4 18.31 20.88 3.90
CA ARG A 4 18.23 19.53 4.45
C ARG A 4 19.05 19.35 5.74
N GLN A 5 20.22 19.96 5.83
CA GLN A 5 21.06 19.92 7.04
C GLN A 5 20.42 20.73 8.17
N MET A 6 19.80 21.88 7.86
CA MET A 6 19.04 22.65 8.85
C MET A 6 17.79 21.90 9.36
N ALA A 7 17.08 21.17 8.49
CA ALA A 7 15.94 20.35 8.89
C ALA A 7 16.36 19.19 9.82
N ILE A 8 17.48 18.53 9.51
CA ILE A 8 18.05 17.45 10.34
C ILE A 8 18.46 18.00 11.72
N GLN A 9 19.19 19.11 11.77
CA GLN A 9 19.57 19.74 13.05
C GLN A 9 18.38 20.23 13.88
N ARG A 10 17.32 20.72 13.23
CA ARG A 10 16.09 21.16 13.92
C ARG A 10 15.32 19.96 14.50
N SER A 11 15.28 18.84 13.79
CA SER A 11 14.70 17.59 14.29
C SER A 11 15.48 17.04 15.49
N ALA A 12 16.81 17.08 15.43
CA ALA A 12 17.69 16.71 16.54
C ALA A 12 17.46 17.56 17.80
N ARG A 13 17.30 18.88 17.63
CA ARG A 13 16.97 19.82 18.74
C ARG A 13 15.61 19.54 19.39
N LEU A 14 14.60 19.17 18.60
CA LEU A 14 13.24 18.92 19.11
C LEU A 14 13.15 17.64 19.94
N ASN A 15 14.02 16.66 19.69
CA ASN A 15 14.13 15.46 20.52
C ASN A 15 14.64 15.77 21.95
N THR A 16 15.37 16.87 22.12
CA THR A 16 15.82 17.41 23.42
C THR A 16 14.96 18.55 23.95
N ALA A 17 13.92 18.97 23.22
CA ALA A 17 13.08 20.11 23.56
C ALA A 17 12.03 19.77 24.63
N ASN A 18 11.60 20.81 25.34
CA ASN A 18 10.51 20.71 26.31
C ASN A 18 9.22 20.22 25.64
N LEU A 19 8.39 19.50 26.41
CA LEU A 19 7.17 18.88 25.90
C LEU A 19 6.25 19.88 25.17
N GLY A 20 6.13 21.12 25.67
CA GLY A 20 5.33 22.17 25.04
C GLY A 20 5.79 22.55 23.63
N GLU A 21 7.10 22.58 23.36
CA GLU A 21 7.63 22.87 22.02
C GLU A 21 7.29 21.76 21.02
N ARG A 22 7.32 20.51 21.48
CA ARG A 22 6.93 19.34 20.68
C ARG A 22 5.44 19.39 20.32
N PHE A 23 4.58 19.75 21.28
CA PHE A 23 3.15 19.97 21.00
C PHE A 23 2.94 21.12 20.00
N TRP A 24 3.63 22.24 20.17
CA TRP A 24 3.54 23.36 19.23
C TRP A 24 4.00 23.00 17.83
N ASN A 25 5.09 22.23 17.70
CA ASN A 25 5.56 21.70 16.43
C ASN A 25 4.49 20.83 15.75
N ILE A 26 3.86 19.92 16.51
CA ILE A 26 2.75 19.10 16.02
C ILE A 26 1.60 19.97 15.54
N ILE A 27 1.17 20.97 16.32
CA ILE A 27 0.10 21.89 15.94
C ILE A 27 0.45 22.55 14.61
N ARG A 28 1.56 23.28 14.56
CA ARG A 28 2.01 24.06 13.41
C ARG A 28 2.05 23.24 12.13
N GLU A 29 2.54 22.01 12.23
CA GLU A 29 2.76 21.18 11.05
C GLU A 29 1.56 20.28 10.72
N ASN A 30 0.66 19.95 11.64
CA ASN A 30 -0.44 18.99 11.39
C ASN A 30 -1.84 19.58 11.35
N TRP A 31 -2.09 20.77 11.90
CA TRP A 31 -3.45 21.30 12.09
C TRP A 31 -4.31 21.33 10.81
N TYR A 32 -3.71 21.73 9.68
CA TYR A 32 -4.42 21.87 8.41
C TYR A 32 -4.63 20.53 7.70
N LEU A 33 -3.92 19.47 8.09
CA LEU A 33 -4.04 18.18 7.40
C LEU A 33 -5.44 17.59 7.55
N GLY A 34 -6.12 17.83 8.67
CA GLY A 34 -7.51 17.40 8.87
C GLY A 34 -8.52 18.09 7.96
N PHE A 35 -8.15 19.24 7.37
CA PHE A 35 -8.99 20.02 6.45
C PHE A 35 -8.57 19.89 4.98
N THR A 36 -7.39 19.33 4.70
CA THR A 36 -6.77 19.35 3.36
C THR A 36 -6.44 17.97 2.81
N SER A 37 -6.51 16.91 3.62
CA SER A 37 -6.20 15.54 3.19
C SER A 37 -7.42 14.88 2.55
N PHE A 38 -7.71 15.21 1.29
CA PHE A 38 -8.82 14.63 0.52
C PHE A 38 -8.41 13.39 -0.27
N GLY A 39 -9.38 12.56 -0.65
CA GLY A 39 -9.19 11.46 -1.60
C GLY A 39 -8.78 10.12 -0.99
N GLY A 40 -8.78 10.00 0.34
CA GLY A 40 -8.66 8.73 1.04
C GLY A 40 -7.25 8.17 1.21
N PRO A 41 -7.12 6.94 1.75
CA PRO A 41 -5.85 6.44 2.28
C PRO A 41 -4.68 6.46 1.26
N PRO A 42 -4.85 6.03 -0.01
CA PRO A 42 -3.78 6.10 -1.02
C PRO A 42 -3.25 7.52 -1.22
N VAL A 43 -4.14 8.51 -1.25
CA VAL A 43 -3.79 9.92 -1.41
C VAL A 43 -3.12 10.46 -0.14
N HIS A 44 -3.59 10.06 1.04
CA HIS A 44 -2.96 10.44 2.31
C HIS A 44 -1.50 10.00 2.39
N PHE A 45 -1.17 8.79 1.93
CA PHE A 45 0.22 8.34 1.88
C PHE A 45 1.06 9.29 1.01
N LYS A 46 0.58 9.64 -0.19
CA LYS A 46 1.26 10.63 -1.02
C LYS A 46 1.44 11.99 -0.32
N ILE A 47 0.37 12.52 0.29
CA ILE A 47 0.41 13.79 1.04
C ILE A 47 1.46 13.73 2.15
N PHE A 48 1.50 12.64 2.92
CA PHE A 48 2.48 12.45 3.99
C PHE A 48 3.90 12.29 3.46
N HIS A 49 4.09 11.62 2.32
CA HIS A 49 5.38 11.52 1.67
C HIS A 49 5.89 12.91 1.26
N ASP A 50 5.08 13.66 0.51
CA ASP A 50 5.48 14.96 -0.02
C ASP A 50 5.75 15.96 1.11
N LYS A 51 4.97 15.89 2.19
CA LYS A 51 5.16 16.75 3.36
C LYS A 51 6.32 16.32 4.25
N PHE A 52 6.29 15.11 4.80
CA PHE A 52 7.20 14.69 5.86
C PHE A 52 8.54 14.15 5.34
N VAL A 53 8.59 13.69 4.08
CA VAL A 53 9.83 13.24 3.43
C VAL A 53 10.42 14.37 2.59
N ALA A 54 9.68 14.86 1.59
CA ALA A 54 10.25 15.78 0.61
C ALA A 54 10.40 17.22 1.15
N LYS A 55 9.36 17.78 1.77
CA LYS A 55 9.37 19.18 2.24
C LYS A 55 10.04 19.36 3.59
N LEU A 56 9.62 18.62 4.61
CA LEU A 56 10.08 18.78 5.99
C LEU A 56 11.31 17.93 6.34
N SER A 57 11.58 16.86 5.58
CA SER A 57 12.68 15.92 5.85
C SER A 57 12.66 15.31 7.27
N TRP A 58 11.49 15.17 7.88
CA TRP A 58 11.30 14.54 9.20
C TRP A 58 11.72 13.08 9.20
N ILE A 59 11.46 12.38 8.09
CA ILE A 59 11.85 11.00 7.85
C ILE A 59 12.41 10.85 6.44
N ASP A 60 13.33 9.91 6.24
CA ASP A 60 13.87 9.61 4.91
C ASP A 60 12.97 8.64 4.12
N LYS A 61 13.26 8.49 2.82
CA LYS A 61 12.46 7.67 1.90
C LYS A 61 12.41 6.19 2.31
N GLN A 62 13.50 5.65 2.85
CA GLN A 62 13.57 4.26 3.27
C GLN A 62 12.72 4.03 4.52
N MET A 63 12.90 4.88 5.53
CA MET A 63 12.06 4.92 6.73
C MET A 63 10.58 4.99 6.38
N TYR A 64 10.22 5.87 5.43
CA TYR A 64 8.86 6.01 4.95
C TYR A 64 8.32 4.70 4.35
N GLN A 65 9.09 4.02 3.50
CA GLN A 65 8.68 2.75 2.88
C GLN A 65 8.57 1.62 3.91
N GLU A 66 9.48 1.54 4.87
CA GLU A 66 9.42 0.58 5.98
C GLU A 66 8.17 0.83 6.84
N LEU A 67 7.89 2.09 7.20
CA LEU A 67 6.68 2.45 7.95
C LEU A 67 5.41 2.16 7.17
N PHE A 68 5.38 2.46 5.88
CA PHE A 68 4.25 2.14 5.03
C PHE A 68 3.96 0.64 5.08
N SER A 69 4.99 -0.19 4.93
CA SER A 69 4.88 -1.65 4.99
C SER A 69 4.34 -2.13 6.35
N VAL A 70 4.89 -1.60 7.44
CA VAL A 70 4.42 -1.90 8.82
C VAL A 70 2.96 -1.50 9.00
N CYS A 71 2.57 -0.30 8.56
CA CYS A 71 1.20 0.19 8.69
C CYS A 71 0.21 -0.63 7.86
N GLN A 72 0.64 -1.24 6.76
CA GLN A 72 -0.22 -2.11 5.97
C GLN A 72 -0.30 -3.53 6.57
N ALA A 73 0.80 -4.03 7.14
CA ALA A 73 0.91 -5.38 7.69
C ALA A 73 0.11 -5.59 8.98
N PHE A 74 -0.01 -4.55 9.81
CA PHE A 74 -0.75 -4.62 11.06
C PHE A 74 -2.19 -4.16 10.91
N SER A 75 -3.04 -4.55 11.86
CA SER A 75 -4.45 -4.19 11.93
C SER A 75 -4.69 -2.68 12.06
N GLY A 76 -5.83 -2.20 11.55
CA GLY A 76 -6.33 -0.85 11.69
C GLY A 76 -6.14 0.07 10.48
N PRO A 77 -6.66 1.31 10.54
CA PRO A 77 -6.58 2.27 9.43
C PRO A 77 -5.15 2.64 8.99
N GLY A 78 -4.76 2.25 7.77
CA GLY A 78 -3.38 2.39 7.28
C GLY A 78 -2.81 3.82 7.30
N SER A 79 -3.54 4.80 6.72
CA SER A 79 -3.07 6.19 6.70
C SER A 79 -3.00 6.81 8.11
N THR A 80 -3.93 6.44 8.99
CA THR A 80 -3.93 6.91 10.38
C THR A 80 -2.72 6.40 11.14
N LYS A 81 -2.39 5.11 10.99
CA LYS A 81 -1.19 4.54 11.58
C LYS A 81 0.06 5.21 11.04
N MET A 82 0.12 5.46 9.72
CA MET A 82 1.26 6.14 9.12
C MET A 82 1.46 7.55 9.70
N HIS A 83 0.39 8.34 9.77
CA HIS A 83 0.41 9.68 10.38
C HIS A 83 0.89 9.61 11.83
N TYR A 84 0.29 8.73 12.63
CA TYR A 84 0.66 8.51 14.03
C TYR A 84 2.14 8.13 14.17
N CYS A 85 2.62 7.17 13.37
CA CYS A 85 3.99 6.67 13.40
C CYS A 85 5.03 7.72 13.02
N ILE A 86 4.74 8.58 12.05
CA ILE A 86 5.62 9.70 11.68
C ILE A 86 5.77 10.66 12.86
N ASN A 87 4.65 11.06 13.48
CA ASN A 87 4.68 11.97 14.63
C ASN A 87 5.30 11.29 15.86
N LEU A 88 5.11 9.97 16.04
CA LEU A 88 5.72 9.19 17.11
C LEU A 88 7.25 9.15 16.98
N LEU A 89 7.75 8.96 15.76
CA LEU A 89 9.19 8.96 15.47
C LEU A 89 9.83 10.34 15.68
N HIS A 90 9.09 11.41 15.37
CA HIS A 90 9.62 12.76 15.39
C HIS A 90 9.48 13.44 16.75
N ASP A 91 8.27 13.41 17.34
CA ASP A 91 7.91 14.15 18.54
C ASP A 91 7.43 13.25 19.68
N GLY A 92 7.53 11.92 19.57
CA GLY A 92 7.21 10.94 20.64
C GLY A 92 5.71 10.71 20.92
N PHE A 93 5.42 9.97 21.99
CA PHE A 93 4.10 9.36 22.21
C PHE A 93 2.94 10.35 22.39
N LEU A 94 3.01 11.23 23.39
CA LEU A 94 1.91 12.17 23.68
C LEU A 94 1.67 13.14 22.50
N PRO A 95 2.71 13.75 21.89
CA PRO A 95 2.51 14.60 20.71
C PRO A 95 1.99 13.81 19.50
N ALA A 96 2.33 12.52 19.34
CA ALA A 96 1.76 11.69 18.29
C ALA A 96 0.26 11.40 18.47
N LEU A 97 -0.18 11.11 19.70
CA LEU A 97 -1.59 10.93 20.01
C LEU A 97 -2.38 12.23 19.75
N PHE A 98 -1.81 13.36 20.17
CA PHE A 98 -2.39 14.66 19.91
C PHE A 98 -2.42 15.01 18.41
N GLY A 99 -1.35 14.69 17.68
CA GLY A 99 -1.30 14.85 16.22
C GLY A 99 -2.38 14.03 15.52
N PHE A 100 -2.62 12.79 15.96
CA PHE A 100 -3.73 11.98 15.46
C PHE A 100 -5.08 12.66 15.69
N LEU A 101 -5.34 13.15 16.92
CA LEU A 101 -6.59 13.84 17.24
C LEU A 101 -6.75 15.10 16.38
N LEU A 102 -5.71 15.91 16.25
CA LEU A 102 -5.72 17.14 15.47
C LEU A 102 -6.01 16.88 13.98
N TRP A 103 -5.49 15.78 13.43
CA TRP A 103 -5.74 15.37 12.05
C TRP A 103 -7.11 14.73 11.85
N SER A 104 -7.60 13.96 12.82
CA SER A 104 -8.82 13.16 12.68
C SER A 104 -10.09 13.89 13.11
N LEU A 105 -10.02 14.73 14.15
CA LEU A 105 -11.19 15.38 14.75
C LEU A 105 -11.96 16.31 13.82
N PRO A 106 -11.34 17.15 12.95
CA PRO A 106 -12.10 17.99 12.02
C PRO A 106 -13.01 17.16 11.11
N GLY A 107 -12.47 16.08 10.54
CA GLY A 107 -13.23 15.13 9.73
C GLY A 107 -14.33 14.43 10.54
N ALA A 108 -14.03 14.00 11.77
CA ALA A 108 -14.98 13.35 12.66
C ALA A 108 -16.16 14.27 13.03
N LEU A 109 -15.89 15.53 13.38
CA LEU A 109 -16.91 16.52 13.69
C LEU A 109 -17.77 16.87 12.47
N GLY A 110 -17.16 16.98 11.29
CA GLY A 110 -17.90 17.18 10.05
C GLY A 110 -18.82 16.00 9.74
N MET A 111 -18.32 14.76 9.84
CA MET A 111 -19.13 13.56 9.66
C MET A 111 -20.24 13.40 10.71
N TYR A 112 -19.98 13.81 11.95
CA TYR A 112 -21.00 13.88 12.99
C TYR A 112 -22.10 14.90 12.63
N GLY A 113 -21.74 16.11 12.19
CA GLY A 113 -22.70 17.10 11.72
C GLY A 113 -23.53 16.60 10.53
N LEU A 114 -22.88 15.96 9.56
CA LEU A 114 -23.54 15.35 8.40
C LEU A 114 -24.52 14.23 8.81
N SER A 115 -24.21 13.45 9.85
CA SER A 115 -25.13 12.42 10.35
C SER A 115 -26.43 13.01 10.90
N ILE A 116 -26.33 14.15 11.62
CA ILE A 116 -27.50 14.88 12.12
C ILE A 116 -28.29 15.43 10.93
N GLY A 117 -27.61 16.02 9.95
CA GLY A 117 -28.24 16.51 8.73
C GLY A 117 -29.04 15.41 8.02
N VAL A 118 -28.41 14.27 7.73
CA VAL A 118 -29.05 13.14 7.03
C VAL A 118 -30.20 12.54 7.83
N SER A 119 -30.09 12.46 9.17
CA SER A 119 -31.19 11.95 10.01
C SER A 119 -32.47 12.80 9.96
N ASN A 120 -32.37 14.07 9.53
CA ASN A 120 -33.51 14.98 9.40
C ASN A 120 -34.07 15.05 7.97
N ILE A 121 -33.49 14.32 7.02
CA ILE A 121 -33.97 14.27 5.62
C ILE A 121 -34.99 13.13 5.48
N GLY A 122 -36.10 13.39 4.78
CA GLY A 122 -37.16 12.42 4.49
C GLY A 122 -36.68 11.22 3.66
N GLU A 123 -37.54 10.23 3.40
CA GLU A 123 -37.16 8.92 2.83
C GLU A 123 -36.48 8.99 1.45
N SER A 124 -36.80 10.00 0.64
CA SER A 124 -36.20 10.24 -0.68
C SER A 124 -35.35 11.52 -0.70
N LEU A 125 -34.16 11.45 -1.30
CA LEU A 125 -33.39 12.64 -1.67
C LEU A 125 -33.84 13.18 -3.03
N PRO A 126 -33.70 14.50 -3.29
CA PRO A 126 -33.83 15.02 -4.64
C PRO A 126 -32.86 14.31 -5.58
N ARG A 127 -33.31 13.95 -6.80
CA ARG A 127 -32.50 13.26 -7.82
C ARG A 127 -31.16 13.92 -8.11
N ALA A 128 -31.12 15.25 -8.09
CA ALA A 128 -29.89 16.04 -8.23
C ALA A 128 -28.81 15.66 -7.20
N VAL A 129 -29.19 15.28 -5.98
CA VAL A 129 -28.25 14.87 -4.93
C VAL A 129 -27.62 13.52 -5.28
N TYR A 130 -28.39 12.55 -5.77
CA TYR A 130 -27.85 11.25 -6.20
C TYR A 130 -26.83 11.41 -7.33
N ALA A 131 -27.12 12.26 -8.31
CA ALA A 131 -26.21 12.58 -9.40
C ALA A 131 -24.93 13.29 -8.90
N LEU A 132 -25.08 14.25 -7.98
CA LEU A 132 -23.95 14.92 -7.33
C LEU A 132 -23.06 13.92 -6.57
N LEU A 133 -23.64 13.01 -5.79
CA LEU A 133 -22.91 11.99 -5.04
C LEU A 133 -22.21 11.00 -5.96
N SER A 134 -22.86 10.58 -7.06
CA SER A 134 -22.25 9.74 -8.10
C SER A 134 -21.04 10.44 -8.73
N GLY A 135 -21.15 11.74 -9.04
CA GLY A 135 -20.05 12.55 -9.56
C GLY A 135 -18.87 12.68 -8.59
N LEU A 136 -19.15 12.91 -7.30
CA LEU A 136 -18.13 12.93 -6.24
C LEU A 136 -17.38 11.60 -6.13
N ASN A 137 -18.11 10.49 -6.14
CA ASN A 137 -17.54 9.14 -6.07
C ASN A 137 -16.68 8.84 -7.30
N ALA A 138 -17.19 9.11 -8.50
CA ALA A 138 -16.48 8.89 -9.75
C ALA A 138 -15.15 9.66 -9.79
N ALA A 139 -15.16 10.94 -9.41
CA ALA A 139 -13.95 11.74 -9.33
C ALA A 139 -12.97 11.23 -8.27
N THR A 140 -13.47 10.86 -7.10
CA THR A 140 -12.65 10.29 -6.02
C THR A 140 -11.96 9.00 -6.47
N VAL A 141 -12.67 8.10 -7.17
CA VAL A 141 -12.07 6.88 -7.73
C VAL A 141 -10.92 7.22 -8.68
N GLY A 142 -11.05 8.26 -9.52
CA GLY A 142 -9.98 8.70 -10.42
C GLY A 142 -8.72 9.18 -9.69
N ILE A 143 -8.89 9.92 -8.60
CA ILE A 143 -7.78 10.35 -7.75
C ILE A 143 -7.14 9.19 -6.98
N ILE A 144 -7.93 8.19 -6.57
CA ILE A 144 -7.41 6.97 -5.95
C ILE A 144 -6.60 6.14 -6.96
N VAL A 145 -7.06 6.04 -8.21
CA VAL A 145 -6.30 5.41 -9.32
C VAL A 145 -4.97 6.13 -9.50
N LEU A 146 -4.97 7.46 -9.53
CA LEU A 146 -3.74 8.26 -9.63
C LEU A 146 -2.76 7.93 -8.50
N ALA A 147 -3.24 7.88 -7.26
CA ALA A 147 -2.41 7.54 -6.11
C ALA A 147 -1.88 6.09 -6.19
N ALA A 148 -2.70 5.14 -6.67
CA ALA A 148 -2.29 3.74 -6.87
C ALA A 148 -1.13 3.63 -7.87
N VAL A 149 -1.25 4.30 -9.02
CA VAL A 149 -0.20 4.35 -10.04
C VAL A 149 1.09 4.92 -9.47
N GLN A 150 1.03 6.10 -8.85
CA GLN A 150 2.21 6.77 -8.29
C GLN A 150 2.88 5.97 -7.16
N LEU A 151 2.09 5.23 -6.37
CA LEU A 151 2.64 4.39 -5.31
C LEU A 151 3.26 3.10 -5.88
N SER A 152 2.70 2.56 -6.96
CA SER A 152 3.24 1.39 -7.66
C SER A 152 4.58 1.68 -8.34
N GLU A 153 4.74 2.84 -8.98
CA GLU A 153 6.02 3.29 -9.53
C GLU A 153 7.13 3.35 -8.46
N LYS A 154 6.78 3.65 -7.20
CA LYS A 154 7.73 3.74 -6.09
C LYS A 154 7.97 2.40 -5.38
N ALA A 155 7.01 1.48 -5.42
CA ALA A 155 7.08 0.18 -4.75
C ALA A 155 7.70 -0.90 -5.64
N ILE A 156 7.56 -0.79 -6.96
CA ILE A 156 8.18 -1.70 -7.92
C ILE A 156 9.66 -1.34 -8.05
N THR A 157 10.51 -2.15 -7.42
CA THR A 157 11.97 -1.99 -7.44
C THR A 157 12.66 -2.98 -8.36
N ASP A 158 12.02 -4.12 -8.64
CA ASP A 158 12.61 -5.25 -9.33
C ASP A 158 11.52 -6.16 -9.93
N ASN A 159 11.93 -7.20 -10.65
CA ASN A 159 10.98 -8.10 -11.32
C ASN A 159 10.09 -8.88 -10.33
N MET A 160 10.59 -9.26 -9.15
CA MET A 160 9.79 -9.98 -8.15
C MET A 160 8.72 -9.04 -7.59
N THR A 161 9.08 -7.82 -7.19
CA THR A 161 8.10 -6.84 -6.69
C THR A 161 7.06 -6.46 -7.75
N ARG A 162 7.43 -6.38 -9.03
CA ARG A 162 6.49 -6.19 -10.14
C ARG A 162 5.45 -7.32 -10.20
N ILE A 163 5.89 -8.56 -10.11
CA ILE A 163 5.01 -9.74 -10.10
C ILE A 163 4.10 -9.71 -8.86
N LEU A 164 4.64 -9.37 -7.69
CA LEU A 164 3.86 -9.32 -6.45
C LEU A 164 2.77 -8.24 -6.45
N VAL A 165 3.02 -7.06 -7.05
CA VAL A 165 1.99 -6.04 -7.24
C VAL A 165 0.86 -6.58 -8.12
N PHE A 166 1.20 -7.20 -9.26
CA PHE A 166 0.22 -7.76 -10.19
C PHE A 166 -0.58 -8.90 -9.57
N LEU A 167 0.09 -9.86 -8.93
CA LEU A 167 -0.55 -10.99 -8.27
C LEU A 167 -1.41 -10.51 -7.10
N GLY A 168 -0.93 -9.58 -6.29
CA GLY A 168 -1.69 -9.00 -5.18
C GLY A 168 -2.98 -8.32 -5.65
N ALA A 169 -2.90 -7.53 -6.73
CA ALA A 169 -4.07 -6.89 -7.33
C ALA A 169 -5.07 -7.91 -7.88
N SER A 170 -4.60 -8.86 -8.69
CA SER A 170 -5.43 -9.88 -9.35
C SER A 170 -6.11 -10.78 -8.33
N ALA A 171 -5.31 -11.34 -7.41
CA ALA A 171 -5.80 -12.16 -6.31
C ALA A 171 -6.87 -11.42 -5.50
N GLY A 172 -6.60 -10.18 -5.10
CA GLY A 172 -7.53 -9.41 -4.29
C GLY A 172 -8.84 -9.08 -4.99
N MET A 173 -8.85 -8.94 -6.32
CA MET A 173 -10.08 -8.76 -7.10
C MET A 173 -10.89 -10.05 -7.23
N MET A 174 -10.24 -11.21 -7.29
CA MET A 174 -10.89 -12.51 -7.48
C MET A 174 -11.55 -13.06 -6.21
N TYR A 175 -10.97 -12.81 -5.04
CA TYR A 175 -11.46 -13.38 -3.78
C TYR A 175 -11.69 -12.34 -2.69
N ASN A 176 -12.88 -12.43 -2.08
CA ASN A 176 -13.40 -11.44 -1.14
C ASN A 176 -13.51 -12.04 0.27
N ALA A 177 -12.38 -12.22 0.95
CA ALA A 177 -12.37 -12.55 2.38
C ALA A 177 -11.40 -11.66 3.17
N LEU A 178 -11.77 -11.34 4.41
CA LEU A 178 -11.01 -10.43 5.27
C LEU A 178 -9.63 -10.98 5.64
N TRP A 179 -9.53 -12.29 5.86
CA TRP A 179 -8.27 -12.98 6.19
C TRP A 179 -7.31 -13.09 5.00
N TYR A 180 -7.83 -12.90 3.78
CA TYR A 180 -7.09 -13.13 2.55
C TYR A 180 -6.00 -12.09 2.35
N PHE A 181 -6.27 -10.83 2.67
CA PHE A 181 -5.30 -9.74 2.46
C PHE A 181 -4.07 -9.83 3.36
N PRO A 182 -4.19 -10.09 4.68
CA PRO A 182 -3.04 -10.40 5.53
C PRO A 182 -2.23 -11.59 5.00
N LEU A 183 -2.91 -12.63 4.53
CA LEU A 183 -2.24 -13.81 3.99
C LEU A 183 -1.45 -13.46 2.73
N LEU A 184 -2.03 -12.74 1.77
CA LEU A 184 -1.33 -12.30 0.56
C LEU A 184 -0.10 -11.46 0.89
N MET A 185 -0.21 -10.55 1.86
CA MET A 185 0.92 -9.74 2.31
C MET A 185 2.02 -10.58 2.97
N PHE A 186 1.63 -11.54 3.82
CA PHE A 186 2.57 -12.46 4.45
C PHE A 186 3.29 -13.33 3.41
N LEU A 187 2.54 -13.94 2.48
CA LEU A 187 3.09 -14.77 1.40
C LEU A 187 4.04 -13.97 0.50
N ALA A 188 3.69 -12.71 0.18
CA ALA A 188 4.57 -11.83 -0.58
C ALA A 188 5.87 -11.53 0.17
N GLY A 189 5.80 -11.29 1.48
CA GLY A 189 6.99 -11.10 2.32
C GLY A 189 7.85 -12.36 2.44
N VAL A 190 7.26 -13.55 2.48
CA VAL A 190 7.99 -14.82 2.45
C VAL A 190 8.64 -15.04 1.09
N ALA A 191 7.91 -14.77 0.00
CA ALA A 191 8.38 -14.95 -1.37
C ALA A 191 9.62 -14.10 -1.67
N THR A 192 9.66 -12.84 -1.21
CA THR A 192 10.85 -11.99 -1.38
C THR A 192 12.04 -12.47 -0.55
N VAL A 193 11.81 -12.96 0.67
CA VAL A 193 12.89 -13.55 1.50
C VAL A 193 13.49 -14.78 0.82
N ILE A 194 12.64 -15.68 0.32
CA ILE A 194 13.09 -16.88 -0.40
C ILE A 194 13.89 -16.50 -1.65
N TYR A 195 13.44 -15.50 -2.39
CA TYR A 195 14.10 -14.99 -3.59
C TYR A 195 15.48 -14.37 -3.28
N ASP A 196 15.55 -13.47 -2.28
CA ASP A 196 16.79 -12.75 -1.96
C ASP A 196 17.84 -13.64 -1.29
N PHE A 197 17.41 -14.51 -0.38
CA PHE A 197 18.32 -15.44 0.29
C PHE A 197 18.60 -16.68 -0.56
N ARG A 198 18.00 -16.77 -1.76
CA ARG A 198 18.21 -17.86 -2.70
C ARG A 198 18.08 -19.22 -2.03
N TRP A 199 17.21 -19.36 -1.01
CA TRP A 199 17.11 -20.57 -0.19
C TRP A 199 16.74 -21.80 -1.05
N LEU A 200 16.04 -21.53 -2.16
CA LEU A 200 15.68 -22.51 -3.18
C LEU A 200 16.74 -22.72 -4.29
N HIS A 201 17.78 -21.89 -4.44
CA HIS A 201 18.80 -22.13 -5.48
C HIS A 201 19.67 -23.35 -5.17
N GLY A 202 19.84 -23.73 -3.91
CA GLY A 202 20.50 -24.99 -3.53
C GLY A 202 19.78 -26.21 -4.12
N PRO A 203 18.51 -26.46 -3.76
CA PRO A 203 17.77 -27.61 -4.29
C PRO A 203 17.43 -27.47 -5.78
N ILE A 204 17.13 -26.27 -6.29
CA ILE A 204 16.81 -26.08 -7.71
C ILE A 204 18.04 -26.28 -8.60
N LYS A 205 19.25 -25.84 -8.21
CA LYS A 205 20.47 -26.17 -8.97
C LYS A 205 20.71 -27.68 -9.01
N VAL A 206 20.48 -28.38 -7.90
CA VAL A 206 20.66 -29.84 -7.85
C VAL A 206 19.68 -30.53 -8.80
N ILE A 207 18.44 -30.08 -8.86
CA ILE A 207 17.42 -30.63 -9.78
C ILE A 207 17.74 -30.25 -11.24
N THR A 208 18.09 -29.00 -11.54
CA THR A 208 18.42 -28.59 -12.92
C THR A 208 19.72 -29.22 -13.42
N VAL A 209 20.73 -29.38 -12.57
CA VAL A 209 21.97 -30.09 -12.92
C VAL A 209 21.70 -31.59 -13.09
N SER A 210 20.80 -32.18 -12.31
CA SER A 210 20.39 -33.58 -12.48
C SER A 210 19.60 -33.79 -13.78
N PHE A 211 18.70 -32.87 -14.14
CA PHE A 211 17.98 -32.90 -15.41
C PHE A 211 18.88 -32.60 -16.62
N GLN A 212 19.82 -31.66 -16.51
CA GLN A 212 20.82 -31.39 -17.56
C GLN A 212 21.81 -32.55 -17.71
N LYS A 213 22.24 -33.21 -16.62
CA LYS A 213 23.03 -34.44 -16.70
C LYS A 213 22.23 -35.57 -17.35
N LYS A 214 20.94 -35.70 -17.05
CA LYS A 214 20.08 -36.74 -17.65
C LYS A 214 19.80 -36.47 -19.14
N ALA A 215 19.62 -35.20 -19.53
CA ALA A 215 19.50 -34.79 -20.93
C ALA A 215 20.81 -34.98 -21.71
N LYS A 216 21.96 -34.63 -21.12
CA LYS A 216 23.28 -34.82 -21.72
C LYS A 216 23.68 -36.30 -21.79
N HIS A 217 23.26 -37.12 -20.84
CA HIS A 217 23.47 -38.57 -20.89
C HIS A 217 22.62 -39.23 -21.98
N SER A 218 21.38 -38.78 -22.17
CA SER A 218 20.53 -39.23 -23.29
C SER A 218 21.09 -38.84 -24.66
N GLN A 219 21.81 -37.71 -24.76
CA GLN A 219 22.45 -37.25 -25.98
C GLN A 219 23.75 -38.02 -26.28
N ASN A 220 24.60 -38.28 -25.29
CA ASN A 220 25.81 -39.11 -25.46
C ASN A 220 25.48 -40.58 -25.79
N THR A 221 24.44 -41.18 -25.21
CA THR A 221 24.02 -42.56 -25.55
C THR A 221 23.43 -42.65 -26.97
N SER A 222 22.94 -41.52 -27.52
CA SER A 222 22.51 -41.44 -28.92
C SER A 222 23.71 -41.35 -29.87
N GLU A 223 24.78 -40.63 -29.51
CA GLU A 223 26.01 -40.52 -30.30
C GLU A 223 26.85 -41.82 -30.27
N GLU A 224 27.00 -42.48 -29.12
CA GLU A 224 27.68 -43.80 -29.02
C GLU A 224 26.91 -44.91 -29.77
N GLY A 225 25.57 -44.83 -29.83
CA GLY A 225 24.75 -45.76 -30.61
C GLY A 225 24.86 -45.53 -32.13
N VAL A 226 25.09 -44.29 -32.56
CA VAL A 226 25.30 -43.92 -33.96
C VAL A 226 26.73 -44.25 -34.41
N GLU A 227 27.76 -44.08 -33.57
CA GLU A 227 29.14 -44.49 -33.88
C GLU A 227 29.28 -46.02 -34.00
N MET A 228 28.64 -46.81 -33.12
CA MET A 228 28.65 -48.27 -33.24
C MET A 228 27.92 -48.77 -34.50
N GLN A 229 26.81 -48.14 -34.91
CA GLN A 229 26.15 -48.49 -36.18
C GLN A 229 26.98 -48.07 -37.41
N THR A 230 27.68 -46.95 -37.35
CA THR A 230 28.52 -46.48 -38.47
C THR A 230 29.76 -47.36 -38.67
N GLN A 231 30.37 -47.87 -37.59
CA GLN A 231 31.51 -48.80 -37.67
C GLN A 231 31.11 -50.21 -38.14
N GLN A 232 29.92 -50.67 -37.78
CA GLN A 232 29.43 -52.00 -38.15
C GLN A 232 28.88 -52.03 -39.59
N GLN A 233 28.49 -50.89 -40.15
CA GLN A 233 28.06 -50.75 -41.54
C GLN A 233 29.22 -50.46 -42.51
N ALA A 234 30.35 -49.93 -42.02
CA ALA A 234 31.57 -49.74 -42.79
C ALA A 234 32.42 -51.02 -42.98
N THR A 235 32.14 -52.09 -42.22
CA THR A 235 32.88 -53.37 -42.29
C THR A 235 32.23 -54.42 -43.20
N ALA A 236 31.09 -54.09 -43.85
CA ALA A 236 30.32 -55.03 -44.67
C ALA A 236 30.18 -54.61 -46.16
N SER A 237 31.11 -53.81 -46.69
CA SER A 237 31.22 -53.59 -48.14
C SER A 237 32.65 -53.86 -48.60
N ASN A 238 32.79 -54.96 -49.35
CA ASN A 238 33.81 -55.30 -50.36
C ASN A 238 34.67 -54.11 -50.82
N GLY A 239 36.00 -54.21 -50.99
CA GLY A 239 36.78 -55.33 -51.50
C GLY A 239 37.41 -54.87 -52.84
N HIS A 240 38.75 -55.02 -52.97
CA HIS A 240 39.63 -54.56 -54.05
C HIS A 240 39.97 -53.04 -53.99
N GLU A 241 41.22 -52.58 -54.05
CA GLU A 241 42.30 -52.93 -54.96
C GLU A 241 43.67 -52.45 -54.40
N GLU A 242 44.70 -52.62 -55.20
CA GLU A 242 46.11 -52.85 -54.91
C GLU A 242 47.02 -51.59 -55.04
N TYR A 243 48.21 -51.63 -54.38
CA TYR A 243 49.46 -50.85 -54.63
C TYR A 243 49.48 -49.30 -54.50
N ASN A 244 50.33 -48.75 -53.60
CA ASN A 244 51.73 -48.32 -53.86
C ASN A 244 52.23 -47.22 -52.88
N ALA A 245 53.55 -47.17 -52.71
CA ALA A 245 54.35 -46.42 -51.74
C ALA A 245 54.37 -44.88 -51.89
N GLY A 246 54.80 -44.17 -50.83
CA GLY A 246 55.36 -42.81 -50.97
C GLY A 246 55.42 -41.93 -49.71
N ALA A 247 56.62 -41.89 -49.09
CA ALA A 247 57.31 -40.81 -48.36
C ALA A 247 56.57 -39.56 -47.78
N GLY A 248 56.95 -39.16 -46.55
CA GLY A 248 56.68 -37.84 -45.92
C GLY A 248 57.55 -36.70 -46.50
N PRO A 249 57.97 -35.66 -45.72
CA PRO A 249 57.55 -35.20 -44.40
C PRO A 249 57.39 -33.65 -44.30
N SER A 250 57.02 -33.17 -43.09
CA SER A 250 57.43 -31.94 -42.38
C SER A 250 57.93 -30.68 -43.12
N SER A 251 57.53 -29.49 -42.65
CA SER A 251 58.48 -28.54 -42.01
C SER A 251 57.83 -27.26 -41.46
N ARG A 252 58.53 -26.72 -40.47
CA ARG A 252 58.30 -25.56 -39.60
C ARG A 252 59.25 -24.43 -40.04
N GLY A 253 58.87 -23.16 -39.82
CA GLY A 253 59.81 -22.01 -39.75
C GLY A 253 59.06 -20.69 -40.01
N LYS A 254 58.87 -19.78 -39.06
CA LYS A 254 59.77 -18.84 -38.33
C LYS A 254 60.05 -17.51 -39.06
N ASP A 255 59.55 -16.44 -38.41
CA ASP A 255 60.13 -15.12 -38.10
C ASP A 255 60.73 -14.20 -39.18
N GLY A 256 60.41 -12.89 -39.08
CA GLY A 256 61.19 -11.80 -39.70
C GLY A 256 60.50 -10.42 -39.72
N GLU A 257 61.02 -9.48 -38.94
CA GLU A 257 60.61 -8.07 -38.77
C GLU A 257 60.98 -7.12 -39.94
N ARG A 258 60.28 -5.96 -40.05
CA ARG A 258 60.80 -4.58 -39.79
C ARG A 258 60.33 -3.47 -40.77
N SER A 259 59.57 -2.50 -40.21
CA SER A 259 59.50 -1.03 -40.43
C SER A 259 59.60 -0.36 -41.82
N SER A 260 58.72 0.63 -42.10
CA SER A 260 59.04 2.09 -42.03
C SER A 260 57.91 3.07 -42.52
N GLN A 261 57.67 4.10 -41.68
CA GLN A 261 57.40 5.54 -41.96
C GLN A 261 56.03 6.01 -42.55
N ARG A 262 55.17 6.73 -41.76
CA ARG A 262 55.06 8.22 -41.48
C ARG A 262 54.11 8.91 -42.50
N ILE A 263 53.20 9.87 -42.23
CA ILE A 263 52.96 10.91 -41.19
C ILE A 263 51.59 11.59 -41.56
N ASP A 264 50.58 11.70 -40.69
CA ASP A 264 50.01 12.93 -40.04
C ASP A 264 48.46 12.84 -40.12
N GLU A 265 47.57 13.39 -39.29
CA GLU A 265 47.60 14.25 -38.10
C GLU A 265 46.19 14.15 -37.45
N ASN A 266 46.11 13.71 -36.19
CA ASN A 266 45.37 14.30 -35.06
C ASN A 266 45.15 13.25 -33.96
N GLY A 267 45.83 13.47 -32.84
CA GLY A 267 45.91 12.62 -31.65
C GLY A 267 44.56 12.46 -30.92
N SER A 268 44.45 11.67 -29.85
CA SER A 268 45.34 10.79 -29.09
C SER A 268 44.51 10.41 -27.87
N LEU A 269 43.99 9.17 -27.79
CA LEU A 269 44.22 8.17 -26.72
C LEU A 269 43.65 8.52 -25.31
N PRO A 270 43.41 7.56 -24.38
CA PRO A 270 43.32 6.10 -24.48
C PRO A 270 42.06 5.50 -23.81
N LEU A 271 41.88 4.20 -24.01
CA LEU A 271 41.07 3.31 -23.16
C LEU A 271 41.32 3.65 -21.68
N THR A 272 40.28 4.09 -20.98
CA THR A 272 40.29 4.24 -19.53
C THR A 272 39.36 3.19 -18.94
N GLU A 273 39.98 2.34 -18.13
CA GLU A 273 39.35 1.48 -17.15
C GLU A 273 38.29 2.22 -16.32
N GLN A 274 37.36 1.46 -15.73
CA GLN A 274 36.56 1.90 -14.58
C GLN A 274 35.51 3.01 -14.82
N GLU A 275 34.40 2.64 -15.46
CA GLU A 275 33.07 3.02 -14.95
C GLU A 275 32.21 1.76 -14.84
N ALA A 276 32.77 0.74 -14.17
CA ALA A 276 31.93 -0.13 -13.37
C ALA A 276 31.27 0.78 -12.34
N SER A 277 29.94 0.77 -12.31
CA SER A 277 29.08 1.48 -11.39
C SER A 277 29.53 1.27 -9.93
N THR A 278 30.49 2.07 -9.48
CA THR A 278 30.69 2.45 -8.09
C THR A 278 29.60 3.45 -7.77
N THR A 279 28.34 2.98 -7.83
CA THR A 279 27.31 3.57 -6.98
C THR A 279 27.80 3.27 -5.58
N GLU A 280 28.44 4.27 -5.00
CA GLU A 280 29.04 4.21 -3.70
C GLU A 280 28.12 3.42 -2.76
N ASP A 281 28.66 2.31 -2.26
CA ASP A 281 28.32 1.74 -0.97
C ASP A 281 28.70 2.77 0.11
N GLN A 282 28.16 4.00 0.01
CA GLN A 282 27.96 4.83 1.17
C GLN A 282 26.99 4.03 2.02
N SER A 283 27.56 3.25 2.94
CA SER A 283 26.89 2.83 4.15
C SER A 283 26.13 4.05 4.66
N ARG A 284 24.84 4.12 4.32
CA ARG A 284 24.04 5.31 4.54
C ARG A 284 23.67 5.28 6.00
N ILE A 285 24.57 5.81 6.82
CA ILE A 285 24.43 5.91 8.27
C ILE A 285 23.13 6.67 8.51
N VAL A 286 22.09 5.97 8.95
CA VAL A 286 20.90 6.60 9.53
C VAL A 286 21.42 7.47 10.67
N PRO A 287 21.16 8.80 10.67
CA PRO A 287 21.61 9.66 11.76
C PRO A 287 21.19 9.03 13.10
N GLN A 288 22.14 8.86 14.03
CA GLN A 288 21.91 8.22 15.34
C GLN A 288 20.83 8.92 16.18
N GLU A 289 20.40 10.12 15.77
CA GLU A 289 19.43 10.99 16.44
C GLU A 289 17.96 10.56 16.27
N ARG A 290 17.66 9.55 15.43
CA ARG A 290 16.31 8.95 15.26
C ARG A 290 16.17 7.57 15.93
N ARG A 291 16.85 7.34 17.06
CA ARG A 291 16.63 6.12 17.85
C ARG A 291 15.26 6.21 18.52
N LEU A 292 14.38 5.28 18.15
CA LEU A 292 13.13 5.02 18.86
C LEU A 292 13.47 4.69 20.30
N ASN A 293 13.29 5.63 21.21
CA ASN A 293 13.41 5.36 22.64
C ASN A 293 12.10 4.76 23.16
N ILE A 294 11.56 3.77 22.43
CA ILE A 294 10.38 3.02 22.84
C ILE A 294 10.88 1.77 23.52
N SER A 295 10.62 1.66 24.83
CA SER A 295 10.92 0.46 25.59
C SER A 295 10.17 -0.72 24.97
N TRP A 296 10.89 -1.76 24.53
CA TRP A 296 10.27 -2.97 23.99
C TRP A 296 9.28 -3.60 24.98
N LYS A 297 9.54 -3.46 26.29
CA LYS A 297 8.66 -3.90 27.39
C LYS A 297 7.32 -3.16 27.34
N PHE A 298 7.36 -1.85 27.10
CA PHE A 298 6.15 -1.03 26.94
C PHE A 298 5.36 -1.43 25.68
N GLY A 299 6.07 -1.72 24.58
CA GLY A 299 5.46 -2.22 23.36
C GLY A 299 4.72 -3.55 23.57
N VAL A 300 5.38 -4.52 24.21
CA VAL A 300 4.78 -5.82 24.56
C VAL A 300 3.59 -5.64 25.50
N LEU A 301 3.69 -4.76 26.51
CA LEU A 301 2.58 -4.45 27.41
C LEU A 301 1.34 -3.97 26.62
N LEU A 302 1.50 -3.06 25.65
CA LEU A 302 0.37 -2.58 24.84
C LEU A 302 -0.23 -3.68 23.97
N ILE A 303 0.57 -4.59 23.44
CA ILE A 303 0.05 -5.75 22.68
C ILE A 303 -0.74 -6.69 23.59
N VAL A 304 -0.23 -6.98 24.80
CA VAL A 304 -0.95 -7.79 25.79
C VAL A 304 -2.26 -7.12 26.20
N LEU A 305 -2.24 -5.81 26.46
CA LEU A 305 -3.45 -5.03 26.78
C LEU A 305 -4.44 -5.01 25.61
N PHE A 306 -3.96 -4.89 24.38
CA PHE A 306 -4.81 -5.01 23.19
C PHE A 306 -5.45 -6.40 23.11
N LEU A 307 -4.68 -7.48 23.23
CA LEU A 307 -5.22 -8.85 23.18
C LEU A 307 -6.23 -9.10 24.30
N LEU A 308 -5.93 -8.65 25.51
CA LEU A 308 -6.83 -8.77 26.66
C LEU A 308 -8.11 -7.97 26.43
N SER A 309 -8.01 -6.72 25.98
CA SER A 309 -9.20 -5.91 25.67
C SER A 309 -10.02 -6.48 24.51
N PHE A 310 -9.38 -7.03 23.47
CA PHE A 310 -10.07 -7.73 22.39
C PHE A 310 -10.83 -8.96 22.90
N ILE A 311 -10.19 -9.82 23.71
CA ILE A 311 -10.84 -10.99 24.32
C ILE A 311 -12.03 -10.55 25.18
N VAL A 312 -11.83 -9.57 26.07
CA VAL A 312 -12.90 -9.08 26.95
C VAL A 312 -14.08 -8.54 26.13
N VAL A 313 -13.82 -7.69 25.12
CA VAL A 313 -14.87 -7.11 24.28
C VAL A 313 -15.59 -8.20 23.46
N MET A 314 -14.89 -9.20 22.92
CA MET A 314 -15.52 -10.28 22.15
C MET A 314 -16.29 -11.27 23.04
N VAL A 315 -15.77 -11.62 24.22
CA VAL A 315 -16.47 -12.50 25.17
C VAL A 315 -17.74 -11.82 25.65
N LEU A 316 -17.67 -10.56 26.11
CA LEU A 316 -18.84 -9.81 26.55
C LEU A 316 -19.87 -9.64 25.42
N ARG A 317 -19.43 -9.48 24.17
CA ARG A 317 -20.31 -9.46 22.98
C ARG A 317 -21.09 -10.77 22.81
N GLY A 318 -20.49 -11.91 23.16
CA GLY A 318 -21.10 -13.24 23.04
C GLY A 318 -21.89 -13.69 24.27
N THR A 319 -21.52 -13.27 25.47
CA THR A 319 -22.08 -13.81 26.73
C THR A 319 -23.16 -12.93 27.36
N LEU A 320 -23.21 -11.63 27.07
CA LEU A 320 -24.21 -10.74 27.68
C LEU A 320 -25.61 -10.94 27.04
N PRO A 321 -26.64 -11.35 27.81
CA PRO A 321 -27.98 -11.61 27.29
C PRO A 321 -28.76 -10.33 26.96
N HIS A 322 -28.57 -9.25 27.72
CA HIS A 322 -29.22 -7.94 27.50
C HIS A 322 -28.17 -6.85 27.29
N LYS A 323 -27.65 -6.75 26.07
CA LYS A 323 -26.62 -5.78 25.69
C LYS A 323 -27.22 -4.53 25.05
N SER A 324 -26.72 -3.36 25.44
CA SER A 324 -27.17 -2.10 24.85
C SER A 324 -26.73 -1.97 23.40
N ARG A 325 -27.52 -1.29 22.56
CA ARG A 325 -27.17 -1.05 21.15
C ARG A 325 -25.83 -0.31 21.02
N LEU A 326 -25.53 0.61 21.95
CA LEU A 326 -24.26 1.33 21.99
C LEU A 326 -23.05 0.42 22.26
N TYR A 327 -23.22 -0.60 23.10
CA TYR A 327 -22.17 -1.59 23.32
C TYR A 327 -21.94 -2.45 22.07
N ASN A 328 -23.01 -2.91 21.40
CA ASN A 328 -22.88 -3.65 20.14
C ASN A 328 -22.21 -2.80 19.06
N LEU A 329 -22.56 -1.52 18.96
CA LEU A 329 -21.89 -0.57 18.08
C LEU A 329 -20.39 -0.49 18.39
N PHE A 330 -20.02 -0.25 19.66
CA PHE A 330 -18.62 -0.21 20.06
C PHE A 330 -17.89 -1.52 19.73
N ALA A 331 -18.47 -2.67 20.06
CA ALA A 331 -17.87 -3.98 19.82
C ALA A 331 -17.71 -4.28 18.32
N ASN A 332 -18.69 -3.93 17.49
CA ASN A 332 -18.61 -4.07 16.04
C ASN A 332 -17.55 -3.13 15.43
N MET A 333 -17.46 -1.89 15.91
CA MET A 333 -16.44 -0.93 15.47
C MET A 333 -15.04 -1.32 15.95
N TYR A 334 -14.91 -1.87 17.16
CA TYR A 334 -13.68 -2.43 17.72
C TYR A 334 -13.20 -3.65 16.92
N LEU A 335 -14.12 -4.54 16.57
CA LEU A 335 -13.85 -5.68 15.71
C LEU A 335 -13.43 -5.23 14.31
N ALA A 336 -14.14 -4.27 13.72
CA ALA A 336 -13.73 -3.65 12.46
C ALA A 336 -12.32 -3.08 12.60
N GLY A 337 -12.06 -2.24 13.61
CA GLY A 337 -10.76 -1.67 13.98
C GLY A 337 -9.62 -2.69 13.99
N THR A 338 -9.92 -3.90 14.44
CA THR A 338 -8.97 -5.02 14.57
C THR A 338 -8.76 -5.79 13.27
N ILE A 339 -9.78 -5.93 12.43
CA ILE A 339 -9.74 -6.76 11.21
C ILE A 339 -9.32 -5.95 9.97
N ILE A 340 -9.27 -4.63 10.05
CA ILE A 340 -8.84 -3.80 8.91
C ILE A 340 -7.36 -4.05 8.59
N PHE A 341 -7.08 -4.56 7.39
CA PHE A 341 -5.74 -4.62 6.82
C PHE A 341 -5.76 -3.99 5.42
N GLY A 342 -4.65 -3.39 4.99
CA GLY A 342 -4.50 -3.04 3.56
C GLY A 342 -5.28 -1.83 3.02
N GLY A 343 -5.68 -0.86 3.86
CA GLY A 343 -6.41 0.34 3.41
C GLY A 343 -7.95 0.24 3.45
N GLY A 344 -8.62 1.40 3.31
CA GLY A 344 -10.04 1.61 3.63
C GLY A 344 -11.13 0.81 2.87
N PRO A 345 -10.97 0.43 1.59
CA PRO A 345 -12.11 -0.09 0.81
C PRO A 345 -12.58 -1.50 1.17
N VAL A 346 -11.78 -2.26 1.91
CA VAL A 346 -12.13 -3.60 2.42
C VAL A 346 -13.22 -3.52 3.50
N VAL A 347 -13.35 -2.35 4.10
CA VAL A 347 -14.05 -2.14 5.36
C VAL A 347 -15.49 -1.73 5.14
N ILE A 348 -15.80 -1.18 3.97
CA ILE A 348 -17.14 -0.71 3.64
C ILE A 348 -18.16 -1.87 3.68
N PRO A 349 -17.93 -3.04 3.05
CA PRO A 349 -18.86 -4.17 3.17
C PRO A 349 -19.02 -4.64 4.62
N LEU A 350 -17.93 -4.62 5.40
CA LEU A 350 -17.94 -5.02 6.80
C LEU A 350 -18.78 -4.08 7.66
N LEU A 351 -18.57 -2.76 7.51
CA LEU A 351 -19.33 -1.77 8.25
C LEU A 351 -20.81 -1.84 7.88
N ARG A 352 -21.12 -2.10 6.60
CA ARG A 352 -22.50 -2.33 6.14
C ARG A 352 -23.12 -3.53 6.86
N GLU A 353 -22.43 -4.66 6.92
CA GLU A 353 -22.90 -5.84 7.66
C GLU A 353 -23.15 -5.51 9.13
N TYR A 354 -22.26 -4.74 9.75
CA TYR A 354 -22.32 -4.44 11.18
C TYR A 354 -23.35 -3.41 11.62
N VAL A 355 -23.95 -2.66 10.69
CA VAL A 355 -24.91 -1.59 11.03
C VAL A 355 -26.18 -1.63 10.18
N VAL A 356 -26.09 -2.01 8.91
CA VAL A 356 -27.23 -2.08 7.99
C VAL A 356 -27.93 -3.44 8.09
N ALA A 357 -27.18 -4.56 8.11
CA ALA A 357 -27.81 -5.88 8.28
C ALA A 357 -28.45 -6.03 9.67
N GLU A 358 -27.91 -5.33 10.66
CA GLU A 358 -28.48 -5.20 12.01
C GLU A 358 -29.70 -4.25 12.09
N ASN A 359 -30.10 -3.63 10.98
CA ASN A 359 -31.18 -2.64 10.88
C ASN A 359 -30.99 -1.39 11.76
N TRP A 360 -29.75 -1.00 12.05
CA TRP A 360 -29.47 0.22 12.83
C TRP A 360 -29.36 1.46 11.96
N VAL A 361 -28.92 1.31 10.71
CA VAL A 361 -28.75 2.38 9.72
C VAL A 361 -29.35 1.91 8.40
N SER A 362 -30.10 2.78 7.72
CA SER A 362 -30.70 2.42 6.44
C SER A 362 -29.63 2.24 5.35
N PRO A 363 -29.86 1.38 4.33
CA PRO A 363 -28.95 1.27 3.19
C PRO A 363 -28.70 2.61 2.50
N ARG A 364 -29.74 3.44 2.39
CA ARG A 364 -29.68 4.79 1.85
C ARG A 364 -28.71 5.67 2.63
N ASP A 365 -28.87 5.79 3.95
CA ASP A 365 -28.02 6.65 4.78
C ASP A 365 -26.58 6.15 4.77
N PHE A 366 -26.39 4.84 4.73
CA PHE A 366 -25.08 4.24 4.56
C PHE A 366 -24.40 4.68 3.25
N LEU A 367 -25.11 4.62 2.12
CA LEU A 367 -24.58 5.03 0.81
C LEU A 367 -24.32 6.54 0.73
N ILE A 368 -25.20 7.37 1.30
CA ILE A 368 -24.99 8.83 1.40
C ILE A 368 -23.72 9.11 2.21
N GLY A 369 -23.62 8.54 3.40
CA GLY A 369 -22.47 8.73 4.27
C GLY A 369 -21.18 8.21 3.62
N LEU A 370 -21.25 7.11 2.85
CA LEU A 370 -20.13 6.59 2.08
C LEU A 370 -19.67 7.58 1.00
N ALA A 371 -20.60 8.16 0.24
CA ALA A 371 -20.25 9.14 -0.78
C ALA A 371 -19.66 10.42 -0.17
N LEU A 372 -20.23 10.87 0.96
CA LEU A 372 -19.73 12.05 1.67
C LEU A 372 -18.32 11.83 2.23
N ILE A 373 -18.05 10.69 2.91
CA ILE A 373 -16.74 10.46 3.53
C ILE A 373 -15.62 10.28 2.51
N GLN A 374 -15.93 9.80 1.30
CA GLN A 374 -14.96 9.68 0.21
C GLN A 374 -14.51 11.06 -0.30
N ALA A 375 -15.40 12.05 -0.22
CA ALA A 375 -15.16 13.45 -0.57
C ALA A 375 -14.71 14.33 0.62
N PHE A 376 -14.69 13.81 1.84
CA PHE A 376 -14.36 14.58 3.05
C PHE A 376 -12.86 14.53 3.36
N PRO A 377 -12.27 15.58 3.96
CA PRO A 377 -10.87 15.55 4.35
C PRO A 377 -10.63 14.73 5.62
N GLY A 378 -9.42 14.20 5.73
CA GLY A 378 -8.96 13.43 6.89
C GLY A 378 -9.22 11.92 6.73
N PRO A 379 -9.10 11.13 7.80
CA PRO A 379 -9.23 9.68 7.70
C PRO A 379 -10.66 9.26 7.32
N ASN A 380 -10.79 8.49 6.23
CA ASN A 380 -12.10 7.95 5.79
C ASN A 380 -12.78 7.05 6.84
N PHE A 381 -12.03 6.58 7.84
CA PHE A 381 -12.58 5.82 8.96
C PHE A 381 -13.40 6.68 9.92
N ASN A 382 -13.38 8.01 9.78
CA ASN A 382 -14.37 8.89 10.39
C ASN A 382 -15.81 8.58 9.94
N PHE A 383 -16.00 7.75 8.92
CA PHE A 383 -17.28 7.13 8.61
C PHE A 383 -17.90 6.39 9.83
N ALA A 384 -17.07 5.78 10.69
CA ALA A 384 -17.56 5.13 11.91
C ALA A 384 -18.24 6.12 12.87
N VAL A 385 -17.85 7.40 12.86
CA VAL A 385 -18.47 8.46 13.65
C VAL A 385 -19.88 8.76 13.13
N TYR A 386 -20.02 8.85 11.81
CA TYR A 386 -21.30 9.03 11.14
C TYR A 386 -22.25 7.86 11.42
N LEU A 387 -21.78 6.63 11.21
CA LEU A 387 -22.57 5.42 11.45
C LEU A 387 -22.93 5.25 12.93
N GLY A 388 -21.99 5.57 13.83
CA GLY A 388 -22.22 5.50 15.27
C GLY A 388 -23.26 6.50 15.74
N SER A 389 -23.21 7.73 15.22
CA SER A 389 -24.22 8.76 15.47
C SER A 389 -25.60 8.33 15.00
N LEU A 390 -25.74 7.88 13.75
CA LEU A 390 -27.03 7.39 13.22
C LEU A 390 -27.57 6.19 14.00
N THR A 391 -26.70 5.24 14.36
CA THR A 391 -27.07 4.09 15.20
C THR A 391 -27.64 4.53 16.54
N ALA A 392 -27.05 5.58 17.15
CA ALA A 392 -27.53 6.14 18.40
C ALA A 392 -28.87 6.89 18.22
N ILE A 393 -28.99 7.73 17.19
CA ILE A 393 -30.23 8.47 16.85
C ILE A 393 -31.40 7.50 16.64
N ASN A 394 -31.20 6.49 15.78
CA ASN A 394 -32.20 5.46 15.48
C ASN A 394 -32.50 4.55 16.69
N GLY A 395 -31.58 4.50 17.66
CA GLY A 395 -31.77 3.83 18.95
C GLY A 395 -32.33 4.71 20.06
N ARG A 396 -32.67 5.98 19.78
CA ARG A 396 -33.11 6.99 20.77
C ARG A 396 -32.09 7.23 21.89
N TYR A 397 -30.81 7.09 21.57
CA TYR A 397 -29.68 7.44 22.45
C TYR A 397 -29.10 8.80 22.06
N ASN A 398 -28.21 9.34 22.91
CA ASN A 398 -27.44 10.53 22.58
C ASN A 398 -26.53 10.25 21.36
N SER A 399 -26.73 11.02 20.28
CA SER A 399 -25.97 10.93 19.02
C SER A 399 -24.46 11.08 19.23
N ALA A 400 -24.04 12.00 20.10
CA ALA A 400 -22.62 12.23 20.41
C ALA A 400 -21.99 11.02 21.09
N ALA A 401 -22.73 10.29 21.93
CA ALA A 401 -22.22 9.07 22.55
C ALA A 401 -21.95 7.98 21.49
N GLY A 402 -22.87 7.80 20.54
CA GLY A 402 -22.67 6.90 19.41
C GLY A 402 -21.47 7.29 18.54
N ALA A 403 -21.32 8.58 18.24
CA ALA A 403 -20.21 9.15 17.49
C ALA A 403 -18.85 8.88 18.16
N ILE A 404 -18.75 9.13 19.47
CA ILE A 404 -17.54 8.88 20.27
C ILE A 404 -17.21 7.39 20.31
N LEU A 405 -18.20 6.53 20.57
CA LEU A 405 -17.98 5.08 20.62
C LEU A 405 -17.54 4.53 19.25
N GLY A 406 -18.10 5.05 18.16
CA GLY A 406 -17.66 4.70 16.80
C GLY A 406 -16.21 5.12 16.54
N PHE A 407 -15.84 6.34 16.93
CA PHE A 407 -14.47 6.86 16.81
C PHE A 407 -13.46 6.01 17.61
N LEU A 408 -13.76 5.76 18.89
CA LEU A 408 -12.87 4.99 19.76
C LEU A 408 -12.76 3.54 19.31
N GLY A 409 -13.88 2.89 18.96
CA GLY A 409 -13.90 1.51 18.49
C GLY A 409 -13.05 1.32 17.25
N ILE A 410 -13.18 2.19 16.24
CA ILE A 410 -12.47 1.99 14.97
C ILE A 410 -10.97 2.29 15.04
N PHE A 411 -10.54 3.25 15.87
CA PHE A 411 -9.15 3.72 15.88
C PHE A 411 -8.27 3.11 16.98
N ILE A 412 -8.80 2.84 18.18
CA ILE A 412 -8.00 2.33 19.32
C ILE A 412 -7.23 1.05 18.99
N PRO A 413 -7.85 -0.01 18.40
CA PRO A 413 -7.14 -1.26 18.11
C PRO A 413 -5.92 -1.05 17.22
N GLY A 414 -6.07 -0.26 16.16
CA GLY A 414 -5.00 0.04 15.22
C GLY A 414 -3.85 0.85 15.84
N LEU A 415 -4.19 1.84 16.69
CA LEU A 415 -3.19 2.66 17.38
C LEU A 415 -2.41 1.86 18.44
N LEU A 416 -3.09 1.02 19.22
CA LEU A 416 -2.44 0.15 20.20
C LEU A 416 -1.52 -0.87 19.53
N THR A 417 -1.99 -1.52 18.46
CA THR A 417 -1.22 -2.53 17.74
C THR A 417 -0.01 -1.93 17.02
N VAL A 418 -0.16 -0.78 16.36
CA VAL A 418 0.99 -0.15 15.69
C VAL A 418 2.00 0.42 16.70
N HIS A 419 1.56 1.02 17.80
CA HIS A 419 2.49 1.48 18.83
C HIS A 419 3.21 0.31 19.50
N GLY A 420 2.48 -0.74 19.85
CA GLY A 420 3.04 -1.93 20.50
C GLY A 420 4.10 -2.61 19.65
N THR A 421 3.89 -2.65 18.33
CA THR A 421 4.83 -3.25 17.37
C THR A 421 6.02 -2.36 17.03
N MET A 422 5.96 -1.05 17.28
CA MET A 422 7.07 -0.14 16.97
C MET A 422 8.35 -0.45 17.75
N GLY A 423 8.24 -0.89 19.01
CA GLY A 423 9.40 -1.31 19.80
C GLY A 423 10.09 -2.55 19.19
N VAL A 424 9.30 -3.55 18.77
CA VAL A 424 9.81 -4.76 18.11
C VAL A 424 10.42 -4.40 16.75
N TRP A 425 9.70 -3.62 15.94
CA TRP A 425 10.16 -3.17 14.64
C TRP A 425 11.50 -2.41 14.74
N SER A 426 11.67 -1.54 15.75
CA SER A 426 12.94 -0.85 15.99
C SER A 426 14.11 -1.80 16.22
N ALA A 427 13.88 -2.94 16.88
CA ALA A 427 14.92 -3.93 17.17
C ALA A 427 15.27 -4.79 15.94
N ILE A 428 14.27 -5.14 15.12
CA ILE A 428 14.46 -6.11 14.03
C ILE A 428 14.69 -5.47 12.65
N ARG A 429 14.35 -4.20 12.44
CA ARG A 429 14.45 -3.51 11.13
C ARG A 429 15.85 -3.49 10.52
N GLY A 430 16.90 -3.67 11.33
CA GLY A 430 18.28 -3.78 10.86
C GLY A 430 18.56 -5.09 10.13
N TRP A 431 17.76 -6.13 10.35
CA TRP A 431 18.01 -7.47 9.84
C TRP A 431 17.71 -7.58 8.34
N ARG A 432 18.60 -8.25 7.61
CA ARG A 432 18.52 -8.38 6.14
C ARG A 432 17.21 -9.05 5.69
N TRP A 433 16.76 -10.08 6.40
CA TRP A 433 15.52 -10.78 6.08
C TRP A 433 14.27 -9.93 6.32
N VAL A 434 14.28 -9.05 7.34
CA VAL A 434 13.17 -8.12 7.60
C VAL A 434 13.06 -7.11 6.46
N LYS A 435 14.17 -6.52 6.01
CA LYS A 435 14.18 -5.60 4.87
C LYS A 435 13.64 -6.26 3.59
N SER A 436 14.09 -7.48 3.32
CA SER A 436 13.61 -8.29 2.20
C SER A 436 12.11 -8.59 2.30
N SER A 437 11.63 -9.00 3.47
CA SER A 437 10.22 -9.29 3.72
C SER A 437 9.34 -8.04 3.55
N LEU A 438 9.74 -6.92 4.15
CA LEU A 438 9.02 -5.65 4.03
C LEU A 438 8.91 -5.18 2.58
N ARG A 439 9.92 -5.43 1.74
CA ARG A 439 9.84 -5.15 0.30
C ARG A 439 8.69 -5.92 -0.38
N GLY A 440 8.50 -7.20 -0.05
CA GLY A 440 7.41 -8.01 -0.59
C GLY A 440 6.04 -7.60 -0.06
N VAL A 441 5.96 -7.36 1.25
CA VAL A 441 4.76 -6.83 1.93
C VAL A 441 4.32 -5.50 1.31
N ASN A 442 5.26 -4.59 1.04
CA ASN A 442 5.00 -3.31 0.39
C ASN A 442 4.39 -3.50 -1.01
N ALA A 443 5.02 -4.36 -1.83
CA ALA A 443 4.55 -4.64 -3.18
C ALA A 443 3.11 -5.20 -3.18
N ALA A 444 2.81 -6.19 -2.32
CA ALA A 444 1.47 -6.72 -2.19
C ALA A 444 0.46 -5.68 -1.69
N ALA A 445 0.84 -4.86 -0.70
CA ALA A 445 -0.03 -3.79 -0.20
C ALA A 445 -0.40 -2.78 -1.28
N VAL A 446 0.54 -2.43 -2.17
CA VAL A 446 0.25 -1.57 -3.31
C VAL A 446 -0.65 -2.26 -4.33
N GLY A 447 -0.44 -3.56 -4.60
CA GLY A 447 -1.36 -4.37 -5.42
C GLY A 447 -2.80 -4.32 -4.90
N LEU A 448 -2.99 -4.44 -3.58
CA LEU A 448 -4.31 -4.36 -2.94
C LEU A 448 -4.99 -2.99 -3.08
N ILE A 449 -4.24 -1.91 -3.35
CA ILE A 449 -4.86 -0.60 -3.65
C ILE A 449 -5.66 -0.68 -4.95
N TYR A 450 -5.20 -1.44 -5.95
CA TYR A 450 -5.96 -1.66 -7.19
C TYR A 450 -7.24 -2.46 -6.94
N THR A 451 -7.19 -3.46 -6.05
CA THR A 451 -8.42 -4.14 -5.58
C THR A 451 -9.39 -3.16 -4.95
N ALA A 452 -8.87 -2.21 -4.17
CA ALA A 452 -9.63 -1.15 -3.53
C ALA A 452 -10.30 -0.22 -4.56
N VAL A 453 -9.57 0.20 -5.60
CA VAL A 453 -10.11 0.95 -6.75
C VAL A 453 -11.25 0.18 -7.40
N TYR A 454 -11.04 -1.10 -7.72
CA TYR A 454 -12.05 -1.95 -8.35
C TYR A 454 -13.32 -2.04 -7.50
N ARG A 455 -13.18 -2.24 -6.19
CA ARG A 455 -14.34 -2.31 -5.28
C ARG A 455 -15.11 -0.99 -5.20
N LEU A 456 -14.40 0.13 -5.10
CA LEU A 456 -15.05 1.45 -5.10
C LEU A 456 -15.73 1.76 -6.43
N TRP A 457 -15.15 1.30 -7.53
CA TRP A 457 -15.75 1.40 -8.87
C TRP A 457 -17.09 0.65 -8.94
N GLN A 458 -17.16 -0.56 -8.39
CA GLN A 458 -18.37 -1.41 -8.43
C GLN A 458 -19.55 -0.88 -7.61
N ILE A 459 -19.32 0.04 -6.67
CA ILE A 459 -20.36 0.60 -5.79
C ILE A 459 -20.50 2.13 -5.91
N GLY A 460 -19.76 2.75 -6.82
CA GLY A 460 -19.58 4.20 -6.87
C GLY A 460 -20.80 4.95 -7.41
N HIS A 461 -21.61 4.30 -8.26
CA HIS A 461 -22.82 4.89 -8.80
C HIS A 461 -23.99 4.70 -7.82
N ILE A 462 -24.67 5.80 -7.48
CA ILE A 462 -25.80 5.84 -6.55
C ILE A 462 -26.97 6.48 -7.29
N ASP A 463 -28.08 5.76 -7.36
CA ASP A 463 -29.30 6.19 -8.03
C ASP A 463 -30.55 5.86 -7.20
N GLU A 464 -31.65 6.54 -7.50
CA GLU A 464 -32.93 6.42 -6.82
C GLU A 464 -33.51 5.01 -7.02
N GLY A 465 -33.81 4.32 -5.93
CA GLY A 465 -34.39 2.96 -5.95
C GLY A 465 -33.39 1.82 -5.76
N PHE A 466 -32.08 2.07 -5.86
CA PHE A 466 -31.09 1.03 -5.57
C PHE A 466 -30.79 0.94 -4.06
N GLN A 467 -31.01 -0.25 -3.50
CA GLN A 467 -30.62 -0.60 -2.12
C GLN A 467 -29.09 -0.75 -1.97
N GLN A 468 -28.34 -0.82 -3.08
CA GLN A 468 -26.89 -0.98 -3.13
C GLN A 468 -26.30 -0.12 -4.26
N GLY A 469 -25.12 0.46 -4.06
CA GLY A 469 -24.41 1.14 -5.14
C GLY A 469 -24.10 0.19 -6.30
N THR A 470 -24.12 0.72 -7.52
CA THR A 470 -23.82 -0.02 -8.76
C THR A 470 -22.50 0.45 -9.37
N SER A 471 -22.08 -0.25 -10.43
CA SER A 471 -20.82 0.04 -11.10
C SER A 471 -20.88 1.40 -11.79
N LEU A 472 -19.80 2.18 -11.65
CA LEU A 472 -19.60 3.41 -12.43
C LEU A 472 -19.53 3.13 -13.95
N ALA A 473 -19.36 1.89 -14.38
CA ALA A 473 -19.36 1.52 -15.80
C ALA A 473 -20.77 1.42 -16.42
N VAL A 474 -21.84 1.49 -15.62
CA VAL A 474 -23.22 1.39 -16.13
C VAL A 474 -23.54 2.53 -17.09
N ASP A 475 -23.06 3.75 -16.78
CA ASP A 475 -23.17 4.92 -17.65
C ASP A 475 -21.75 5.40 -18.02
N PRO A 476 -21.44 5.52 -19.33
CA PRO A 476 -20.16 6.06 -19.80
C PRO A 476 -19.80 7.44 -19.22
N TRP A 477 -20.77 8.26 -18.84
CA TRP A 477 -20.52 9.56 -18.23
C TRP A 477 -19.67 9.47 -16.97
N TRP A 478 -19.95 8.52 -16.08
CA TRP A 478 -19.17 8.37 -14.85
C TRP A 478 -17.73 7.93 -15.13
N VAL A 479 -17.52 7.15 -16.19
CA VAL A 479 -16.18 6.81 -16.70
C VAL A 479 -15.43 8.07 -17.13
N VAL A 480 -16.11 9.00 -17.82
CA VAL A 480 -15.53 10.30 -18.22
C VAL A 480 -15.17 11.16 -17.02
N VAL A 481 -16.02 11.21 -15.99
CA VAL A 481 -15.72 11.95 -14.74
C VAL A 481 -14.49 11.36 -14.04
N THR A 482 -14.40 10.03 -13.95
CA THR A 482 -13.25 9.34 -13.37
C THR A 482 -11.97 9.59 -14.17
N ALA A 483 -12.03 9.47 -15.50
CA ALA A 483 -10.89 9.71 -16.39
C ALA A 483 -10.42 11.17 -16.32
N THR A 484 -11.35 12.13 -16.32
CA THR A 484 -11.06 13.57 -16.18
C THR A 484 -10.31 13.85 -14.87
N SER A 485 -10.74 13.23 -13.78
CA SER A 485 -10.10 13.40 -12.47
C SER A 485 -8.70 12.80 -12.42
N TYR A 486 -8.51 11.62 -13.01
CA TYR A 486 -7.19 10.98 -13.14
C TYR A 486 -6.24 11.82 -14.01
N VAL A 487 -6.66 12.20 -15.22
CA VAL A 487 -5.85 12.98 -16.18
C VAL A 487 -5.54 14.36 -15.62
N GLY A 488 -6.53 15.04 -15.05
CA GLY A 488 -6.38 16.32 -14.37
C GLY A 488 -5.34 16.26 -13.25
N GLY A 489 -5.41 15.23 -12.41
CA GLY A 489 -4.44 15.06 -11.33
C GLY A 489 -3.03 14.67 -11.81
N TYR A 490 -2.91 13.82 -12.83
CA TYR A 490 -1.61 13.35 -13.33
C TYR A 490 -0.85 14.41 -14.12
N TRP A 491 -1.48 14.99 -15.14
CA TRP A 491 -0.82 15.89 -16.10
C TRP A 491 -0.96 17.36 -15.71
N PHE A 492 -2.13 17.76 -15.22
CA PHE A 492 -2.42 19.16 -14.89
C PHE A 492 -2.20 19.50 -13.41
N ARG A 493 -1.80 18.52 -12.59
CA ARG A 493 -1.56 18.65 -11.14
C ARG A 493 -2.76 19.25 -10.39
N VAL A 494 -3.97 18.97 -10.87
CA VAL A 494 -5.22 19.38 -10.20
C VAL A 494 -5.24 18.77 -8.79
N SER A 495 -5.54 19.60 -7.79
CA SER A 495 -5.59 19.15 -6.41
C SER A 495 -6.81 18.23 -6.18
N PRO A 496 -6.72 17.23 -5.29
CA PRO A 496 -7.84 16.34 -5.00
C PRO A 496 -9.18 17.04 -4.67
N PRO A 497 -9.24 18.08 -3.82
CA PRO A 497 -10.52 18.75 -3.55
C PRO A 497 -11.12 19.42 -4.79
N VAL A 498 -10.29 19.99 -5.67
CA VAL A 498 -10.76 20.61 -6.93
C VAL A 498 -11.28 19.56 -7.89
N ALA A 499 -10.59 18.42 -8.03
CA ALA A 499 -11.05 17.32 -8.86
C ALA A 499 -12.38 16.73 -8.36
N ILE A 500 -12.50 16.52 -7.05
CA ILE A 500 -13.73 16.03 -6.41
C ILE A 500 -14.88 17.03 -6.61
N GLY A 501 -14.65 18.33 -6.39
CA GLY A 501 -15.64 19.38 -6.63
C GLY A 501 -16.06 19.47 -8.10
N THR A 502 -15.12 19.30 -9.03
CA THR A 502 -15.42 19.23 -10.47
C THR A 502 -16.29 18.02 -10.79
N GLY A 503 -16.02 16.87 -10.18
CA GLY A 503 -16.88 15.68 -10.27
C GLY A 503 -18.31 15.92 -9.81
N ALA A 504 -18.50 16.62 -8.68
CA ALA A 504 -19.82 17.00 -8.18
C ALA A 504 -20.59 17.85 -9.20
N VAL A 505 -19.92 18.85 -9.79
CA VAL A 505 -20.48 19.72 -10.83
C VAL A 505 -20.83 18.92 -12.08
N MET A 506 -19.95 18.02 -12.54
CA MET A 506 -20.22 17.13 -13.67
C MET A 506 -21.42 16.19 -13.40
N GLY A 507 -21.60 15.75 -12.15
CA GLY A 507 -22.80 15.00 -11.76
C GLY A 507 -24.08 15.83 -11.87
N LEU A 508 -24.06 17.09 -11.42
CA LEU A 508 -25.20 18.00 -11.60
C LEU A 508 -25.48 18.35 -13.06
N ILE A 509 -24.45 18.48 -13.89
CA ILE A 509 -24.60 18.69 -15.34
C ILE A 509 -25.30 17.48 -15.97
N TRP A 510 -24.85 16.26 -15.64
CA TRP A 510 -25.51 15.04 -16.12
C TRP A 510 -26.97 14.99 -15.70
N TYR A 511 -27.28 15.36 -14.46
CA TYR A 511 -28.66 15.45 -14.01
C TYR A 511 -29.45 16.40 -14.90
N GLY A 512 -28.99 17.63 -15.11
CA GLY A 512 -29.70 18.61 -15.96
C GLY A 512 -29.89 18.18 -17.41
N VAL A 513 -29.00 17.34 -17.96
CA VAL A 513 -29.10 16.84 -19.33
C VAL A 513 -30.04 15.64 -19.45
N VAL A 514 -30.10 14.78 -18.43
CA VAL A 514 -30.87 13.53 -18.44
C VAL A 514 -32.25 13.69 -17.80
N SER A 515 -32.47 14.73 -17.00
CA SER A 515 -33.74 15.01 -16.33
C SER A 515 -34.74 15.81 -17.15
N ASP A 516 -34.31 16.35 -18.30
CA ASP A 516 -35.17 16.92 -19.35
C ASP A 516 -35.63 15.82 -20.31
#